data_AF-A0A6G1H6P9-F1
#
_entry.id   AF-A0A6G1H6P9-F1
#
_cell.length_a   1.000
_cell.length_b   1.000
_cell.length_c   1.000
_cell.angle_alpha   90.00
_cell.angle_beta   90.00
_cell.angle_gamma   90.00
#
_symmetry.space_group_name_H-M   'P 1'
#
loop_
_entity.id
_entity.type
_entity.pdbx_description
1 polymer ?
#
loop_
_entity_poly.entity_id
_entity_poly.type
_entity_poly.pdbx_seq_one_letter_code
_entity_poly.pdbx_strand_id
1 'polypeptide(L)'
;MFSDIIAIFFILHVPCLALSFDHPVSSSWFKARAEAVEFLDGYPWTPAAIISNVSRSPCPMLNTFSNHGFLPRNGRNITKEDFNEAQVQALHMSIDLANKTTNAMIAKLGSPRNTSASFDLEDFAAHDATDHDASLTRLDVIQGSSIDVNPGLVQFLLDDSADDWIDTLSIGRSRARREAESIAIGSPKLSTSFTRFAQLEASFIVLIFGDLNGNDTDTWRASKDQVRHWLNYERFPVEQGYARSSDSRTAEQQECIISSIENYHNQFVSMYET
;
A
#
# COMPACT_ATOMS: atom_id res chain seq x y z
N MET A 1 15.89 34.49 69.89
CA MET A 1 16.98 35.29 69.32
C MET A 1 17.15 34.78 67.89
N PHE A 2 16.75 35.61 66.93
CA PHE A 2 16.67 35.31 65.51
C PHE A 2 18.06 35.36 64.85
N SER A 3 18.34 34.42 63.93
CA SER A 3 19.28 34.54 62.79
C SER A 3 19.26 33.20 62.03
N ASP A 4 18.52 33.10 60.93
CA ASP A 4 18.96 33.33 59.54
C ASP A 4 19.67 32.12 58.90
N ILE A 5 18.88 31.29 58.19
CA ILE A 5 19.37 30.46 57.09
C ILE A 5 18.47 30.77 55.89
N ILE A 6 19.03 31.54 54.96
CA ILE A 6 18.43 31.84 53.65
C ILE A 6 18.60 30.61 52.77
N ALA A 7 17.49 29.93 52.44
CA ALA A 7 17.45 28.94 51.37
C ALA A 7 17.15 29.66 50.05
N ILE A 8 18.16 29.79 49.19
CA ILE A 8 18.02 30.27 47.82
C ILE A 8 17.40 29.13 46.99
N PHE A 9 16.11 29.23 46.68
CA PHE A 9 15.49 28.40 45.65
C PHE A 9 15.88 28.94 44.27
N PHE A 10 16.80 28.28 43.58
CA PHE A 10 16.95 28.43 42.14
C PHE A 10 15.75 27.76 41.46
N ILE A 11 14.74 28.56 41.10
CA ILE A 11 13.71 28.15 40.15
C ILE A 11 14.36 28.18 38.77
N LEU A 12 14.92 27.06 38.33
CA LEU A 12 15.22 26.83 36.92
C LEU A 12 13.89 26.81 36.16
N HIS A 13 13.52 27.95 35.58
CA HIS A 13 12.50 28.01 34.55
C HIS A 13 13.02 27.24 33.33
N VAL A 14 12.64 25.97 33.22
CA VAL A 14 12.69 25.26 31.95
C VAL A 14 11.56 25.87 31.11
N PRO A 15 11.85 26.62 30.03
CA PRO A 15 10.79 27.05 29.14
C PRO A 15 10.18 25.78 28.55
N CYS A 16 8.89 25.59 28.80
CA CYS A 16 8.09 24.66 28.04
C CYS A 16 8.12 25.16 26.59
N LEU A 17 9.06 24.65 25.78
CA LEU A 17 8.93 24.69 24.34
C LEU A 17 7.73 23.80 24.04
N ALA A 18 6.56 24.43 23.94
CA ALA A 18 5.49 23.92 23.13
C ALA A 18 6.08 23.80 21.71
N LEU A 19 6.45 22.58 21.32
CA LEU A 19 6.60 22.24 19.92
C LEU A 19 5.20 22.30 19.32
N SER A 20 4.75 23.51 18.98
CA SER A 20 3.65 23.69 18.04
C SER A 20 4.16 23.22 16.69
N PHE A 21 3.83 21.99 16.32
CA PHE A 21 3.85 21.56 14.93
C PHE A 21 2.67 22.25 14.20
N ASP A 22 2.74 23.58 14.10
CA ASP A 22 1.89 24.33 13.17
C ASP A 22 2.55 24.25 11.79
N HIS A 23 2.42 23.08 11.15
CA HIS A 23 2.46 23.08 9.69
C HIS A 23 1.19 23.81 9.24
N PRO A 24 1.28 24.92 8.49
CA PRO A 24 0.09 25.60 7.99
C PRO A 24 -0.63 24.65 7.04
N VAL A 25 -1.66 23.99 7.55
CA VAL A 25 -2.55 23.15 6.77
C VAL A 25 -3.34 24.09 5.86
N SER A 26 -2.99 24.12 4.57
CA SER A 26 -3.55 25.06 3.61
C SER A 26 -5.06 24.85 3.45
N SER A 27 -5.79 25.90 3.04
CA SER A 27 -7.21 25.80 2.70
C SER A 27 -7.51 24.73 1.64
N SER A 28 -6.54 24.42 0.79
CA SER A 28 -6.63 23.32 -0.18
C SER A 28 -6.68 21.93 0.47
N TRP A 29 -6.00 21.72 1.61
CA TRP A 29 -6.07 20.45 2.34
C TRP A 29 -7.46 20.21 2.93
N PHE A 30 -8.08 21.24 3.52
CA PHE A 30 -9.44 21.12 4.07
C PHE A 30 -10.45 20.80 2.96
N LYS A 31 -10.28 21.42 1.79
CA LYS A 31 -11.13 21.15 0.62
C LYS A 31 -10.94 19.72 0.08
N ALA A 32 -9.69 19.31 -0.17
CA ALA A 32 -9.39 17.96 -0.66
C ALA A 32 -9.86 16.88 0.32
N ARG A 33 -9.72 17.11 1.63
CA ARG A 33 -10.26 16.23 2.67
C ARG A 33 -11.78 16.18 2.65
N ALA A 34 -12.46 17.33 2.54
CA ALA A 34 -13.91 17.37 2.46
C ALA A 34 -14.43 16.61 1.23
N GLU A 35 -13.80 16.79 0.07
CA GLU A 35 -14.13 16.07 -1.16
C GLU A 35 -13.87 14.56 -1.05
N ALA A 36 -12.78 14.15 -0.38
CA ALA A 36 -12.47 12.74 -0.15
C ALA A 36 -13.47 12.07 0.81
N VAL A 37 -13.90 12.79 1.86
CA VAL A 37 -14.95 12.34 2.77
C VAL A 37 -16.28 12.21 2.01
N GLU A 38 -16.68 13.24 1.27
CA GLU A 38 -17.94 13.23 0.49
C GLU A 38 -17.96 12.09 -0.55
N PHE A 39 -16.84 11.84 -1.22
CA PHE A 39 -16.71 10.71 -2.15
C PHE A 39 -16.94 9.35 -1.47
N LEU A 40 -16.44 9.18 -0.25
CA LEU A 40 -16.54 7.92 0.51
C LEU A 40 -17.80 7.81 1.38
N ASP A 41 -18.64 8.84 1.46
CA ASP A 41 -19.91 8.77 2.21
C ASP A 41 -20.86 7.72 1.62
N GLY A 42 -20.80 7.48 0.30
CA GLY A 42 -21.50 6.37 -0.36
C GLY A 42 -20.82 5.00 -0.18
N TYR A 43 -19.59 4.98 0.32
CA TYR A 43 -18.71 3.81 0.42
C TYR A 43 -18.06 3.70 1.81
N PRO A 44 -18.86 3.62 2.89
CA PRO A 44 -18.32 3.54 4.23
C PRO A 44 -17.50 2.26 4.41
N TRP A 45 -16.38 2.39 5.10
CA TRP A 45 -15.56 1.24 5.48
C TRP A 45 -16.32 0.36 6.48
N THR A 46 -16.30 -0.94 6.26
CA THR A 46 -16.85 -1.95 7.17
C THR A 46 -15.82 -3.07 7.35
N PRO A 47 -15.48 -3.45 8.59
CA PRO A 47 -14.48 -4.50 8.82
C PRO A 47 -14.97 -5.83 8.27
N ALA A 48 -14.08 -6.56 7.60
CA ALA A 48 -14.36 -7.91 7.08
C ALA A 48 -14.90 -8.87 8.16
N ALA A 49 -14.44 -8.72 9.42
CA ALA A 49 -14.79 -9.57 10.55
C ALA A 49 -16.30 -9.59 10.91
N ILE A 50 -17.07 -8.58 10.49
CA ILE A 50 -18.52 -8.54 10.75
C ILE A 50 -19.37 -8.89 9.52
N ILE A 51 -18.73 -9.23 8.40
CA ILE A 51 -19.40 -9.63 7.17
C ILE A 51 -19.53 -11.16 7.13
N SER A 52 -20.74 -11.67 6.89
CA SER A 52 -20.98 -13.10 6.73
C SER A 52 -20.40 -13.64 5.42
N ASN A 53 -19.86 -14.86 5.45
CA ASN A 53 -19.32 -15.57 4.27
C ASN A 53 -18.22 -14.77 3.54
N VAL A 54 -17.32 -14.17 4.31
CA VAL A 54 -16.27 -13.30 3.78
C VAL A 54 -15.22 -14.08 2.99
N SER A 55 -14.72 -13.46 1.94
CA SER A 55 -13.58 -13.87 1.11
C SER A 55 -12.67 -12.66 0.97
N ARG A 56 -11.37 -12.86 1.14
CA ARG A 56 -10.32 -11.85 1.02
C ARG A 56 -9.12 -12.46 0.29
N SER A 57 -8.26 -11.59 -0.21
CA SER A 57 -7.12 -11.92 -1.08
C SER A 57 -5.80 -11.48 -0.44
N PRO A 58 -4.65 -11.93 -0.94
CA PRO A 58 -3.35 -11.33 -0.62
C PRO A 58 -3.24 -9.86 -1.08
N CYS A 59 -4.12 -9.38 -1.97
CA CYS A 59 -4.08 -8.02 -2.50
C CYS A 59 -4.77 -7.03 -1.54
N PRO A 60 -4.03 -6.07 -0.94
CA PRO A 60 -4.62 -5.10 -0.02
C PRO A 60 -5.67 -4.19 -0.68
N MET A 61 -5.53 -3.92 -1.98
CA MET A 61 -6.46 -3.02 -2.68
C MET A 61 -7.80 -3.69 -2.99
N LEU A 62 -7.81 -4.95 -3.43
CA LEU A 62 -9.05 -5.72 -3.61
C LEU A 62 -9.83 -5.83 -2.30
N ASN A 63 -9.12 -6.10 -1.21
CA ASN A 63 -9.73 -6.16 0.11
C ASN A 63 -10.29 -4.80 0.53
N THR A 64 -9.57 -3.70 0.24
CA THR A 64 -10.03 -2.33 0.47
C THR A 64 -11.32 -2.05 -0.30
N PHE A 65 -11.43 -2.46 -1.57
CA PHE A 65 -12.64 -2.29 -2.36
C PHE A 65 -13.85 -3.02 -1.76
N SER A 66 -13.70 -4.28 -1.34
CA SER A 66 -14.78 -4.99 -0.65
C SER A 66 -15.10 -4.41 0.73
N ASN A 67 -14.10 -3.95 1.50
CA ASN A 67 -14.33 -3.31 2.80
C ASN A 67 -15.08 -1.98 2.68
N HIS A 68 -14.92 -1.26 1.56
CA HIS A 68 -15.65 -0.02 1.27
C HIS A 68 -16.95 -0.22 0.48
N GLY A 69 -17.15 -1.40 -0.11
CA GLY A 69 -18.34 -1.72 -0.91
C GLY A 69 -18.27 -1.29 -2.38
N PHE A 70 -17.07 -0.98 -2.90
CA PHE A 70 -16.85 -0.84 -4.35
C PHE A 70 -16.92 -2.18 -5.07
N LEU A 71 -16.58 -3.26 -4.36
CA LEU A 71 -16.87 -4.64 -4.71
C LEU A 71 -17.88 -5.22 -3.72
N PRO A 72 -18.56 -6.35 -4.04
CA PRO A 72 -19.32 -7.12 -3.05
C PRO A 72 -18.57 -7.23 -1.72
N ARG A 73 -19.22 -6.83 -0.62
CA ARG A 73 -18.56 -6.72 0.70
C ARG A 73 -18.03 -8.04 1.23
N ASN A 74 -18.71 -9.13 0.87
CA ASN A 74 -18.28 -10.49 1.16
C ASN A 74 -17.12 -10.95 0.28
N GLY A 75 -16.72 -10.19 -0.75
CA GLY A 75 -15.60 -10.52 -1.63
C GLY A 75 -15.87 -11.72 -2.56
N ARG A 76 -17.14 -12.00 -2.86
CA ARG A 76 -17.54 -13.18 -3.65
C ARG A 76 -18.34 -12.79 -4.90
N ASN A 77 -18.28 -13.65 -5.91
CA ASN A 77 -18.98 -13.52 -7.18
C ASN A 77 -18.69 -12.18 -7.88
N ILE A 78 -17.41 -11.81 -7.95
CA ILE A 78 -16.93 -10.56 -8.57
C ILE A 78 -16.69 -10.80 -10.07
N THR A 79 -17.25 -9.95 -10.92
CA THR A 79 -17.03 -9.98 -12.37
C THR A 79 -15.81 -9.15 -12.79
N LYS A 80 -15.38 -9.26 -14.06
CA LYS A 80 -14.30 -8.42 -14.60
C LYS A 80 -14.71 -6.96 -14.62
N GLU A 81 -15.97 -6.72 -14.97
CA GLU A 81 -16.60 -5.41 -15.03
C GLU A 81 -16.64 -4.77 -13.64
N ASP A 82 -17.05 -5.50 -12.60
CA ASP A 82 -17.02 -5.01 -11.21
C ASP A 82 -15.61 -4.57 -10.80
N PHE A 83 -14.59 -5.36 -11.14
CA PHE A 83 -13.20 -5.04 -10.80
C PHE A 83 -12.68 -3.82 -11.57
N ASN A 84 -12.99 -3.71 -12.86
CA ASN A 84 -12.67 -2.52 -13.65
C ASN A 84 -13.33 -1.26 -13.08
N GLU A 85 -14.63 -1.33 -12.78
CA GLU A 85 -15.38 -0.21 -12.23
C GLU A 85 -14.87 0.21 -10.85
N ALA A 86 -14.57 -0.74 -9.97
CA ALA A 86 -14.02 -0.45 -8.64
C ALA A 86 -12.71 0.34 -8.73
N GLN A 87 -11.79 -0.03 -9.64
CA GLN A 87 -10.53 0.67 -9.84
C GLN A 87 -10.73 2.10 -10.36
N VAL A 88 -11.58 2.28 -11.36
CA VAL A 88 -11.86 3.61 -11.93
C VAL A 88 -12.54 4.51 -10.89
N GLN A 89 -13.56 3.98 -10.20
CA GLN A 89 -14.31 4.75 -9.21
C GLN A 89 -13.45 5.08 -7.99
N ALA A 90 -12.86 4.07 -7.34
CA ALA A 90 -12.15 4.25 -6.08
C ALA A 90 -10.80 4.96 -6.24
N LEU A 91 -10.07 4.73 -7.35
CA LEU A 91 -8.67 5.14 -7.48
C LEU A 91 -8.42 6.17 -8.58
N HIS A 92 -9.44 6.49 -9.38
CA HIS A 92 -9.32 7.33 -10.57
C HIS A 92 -8.31 6.78 -11.60
N MET A 93 -8.17 5.46 -11.67
CA MET A 93 -7.39 4.84 -12.75
C MET A 93 -8.02 5.16 -14.11
N SER A 94 -7.18 5.33 -15.12
CA SER A 94 -7.65 5.36 -16.50
C SER A 94 -8.30 4.03 -16.85
N ILE A 95 -9.27 4.05 -17.77
CA ILE A 95 -9.95 2.83 -18.23
C ILE A 95 -8.94 1.82 -18.80
N ASP A 96 -7.93 2.30 -19.51
CA ASP A 96 -6.85 1.45 -20.06
C ASP A 96 -6.05 0.77 -18.95
N LEU A 97 -5.64 1.52 -17.92
CA LEU A 97 -4.91 0.95 -16.78
C LEU A 97 -5.77 -0.09 -16.05
N ALA A 98 -7.01 0.26 -15.69
CA ALA A 98 -7.92 -0.64 -14.99
C ALA A 98 -8.12 -1.96 -15.77
N ASN A 99 -8.37 -1.86 -17.08
CA ASN A 99 -8.50 -3.04 -17.95
C ASN A 99 -7.23 -3.88 -18.00
N LYS A 100 -6.05 -3.26 -18.11
CA LYS A 100 -4.77 -3.97 -18.12
C LYS A 100 -4.55 -4.72 -16.81
N THR A 101 -4.79 -4.06 -15.67
CA THR A 101 -4.64 -4.67 -14.34
C THR A 101 -5.60 -5.84 -14.15
N THR A 102 -6.89 -5.67 -14.45
CA THR A 102 -7.89 -6.73 -14.35
C THR A 102 -7.54 -7.93 -15.23
N ASN A 103 -7.20 -7.68 -16.50
CA ASN A 103 -6.87 -8.76 -17.43
C ASN A 103 -5.60 -9.51 -17.02
N ALA A 104 -4.56 -8.80 -16.53
CA ALA A 104 -3.33 -9.42 -16.07
C ALA A 104 -3.58 -10.33 -14.85
N MET A 105 -4.33 -9.85 -13.86
CA MET A 105 -4.67 -10.61 -12.65
C MET A 105 -5.53 -11.83 -12.98
N ILE A 106 -6.57 -11.67 -13.81
CA ILE A 106 -7.46 -12.78 -14.16
C ILE A 106 -6.76 -13.81 -15.04
N ALA A 107 -5.90 -13.39 -15.96
CA ALA A 107 -5.12 -14.32 -16.78
C ALA A 107 -4.27 -15.26 -15.90
N LYS A 108 -3.68 -14.72 -14.82
CA LYS A 108 -2.87 -15.48 -13.85
C LYS A 108 -3.67 -16.50 -13.03
N LEU A 109 -4.99 -16.33 -12.84
CA LEU A 109 -5.83 -17.33 -12.17
C LEU A 109 -5.87 -18.68 -12.90
N GLY A 110 -5.52 -18.72 -14.19
CA GLY A 110 -5.49 -19.95 -14.98
C GLY A 110 -6.87 -20.57 -15.24
N SER A 111 -6.91 -21.63 -16.05
CA SER A 111 -8.17 -22.29 -16.40
C SER A 111 -8.66 -23.20 -15.26
N PRO A 112 -9.97 -23.26 -14.96
CA PRO A 112 -11.07 -22.58 -15.64
C PRO A 112 -11.45 -21.21 -15.04
N ARG A 113 -10.73 -20.74 -14.00
CA ARG A 113 -11.06 -19.50 -13.30
C ARG A 113 -10.92 -18.26 -14.17
N ASN A 114 -9.91 -18.20 -15.04
CA ASN A 114 -9.66 -17.09 -15.95
C ASN A 114 -10.77 -16.86 -17.01
N THR A 115 -11.56 -17.90 -17.29
CA THR A 115 -12.72 -17.87 -18.20
C THR A 115 -14.05 -17.94 -17.48
N SER A 116 -14.06 -18.02 -16.15
CA SER A 116 -15.28 -18.00 -15.35
C SER A 116 -15.95 -16.62 -15.43
N ALA A 117 -17.28 -16.61 -15.30
CA ALA A 117 -18.05 -15.37 -15.29
C ALA A 117 -17.74 -14.48 -14.07
N SER A 118 -17.29 -15.10 -12.97
CA SER A 118 -16.91 -14.44 -11.74
C SER A 118 -15.81 -15.20 -11.00
N PHE A 119 -15.19 -14.53 -10.04
CA PHE A 119 -14.20 -15.06 -9.11
C PHE A 119 -14.50 -14.58 -7.68
N ASP A 120 -13.94 -15.28 -6.71
CA ASP A 120 -13.93 -14.87 -5.30
C ASP A 120 -12.53 -14.34 -4.95
N LEU A 121 -12.43 -13.42 -3.99
CA LEU A 121 -11.13 -12.80 -3.66
C LEU A 121 -10.06 -13.81 -3.22
N GLU A 122 -10.46 -14.88 -2.53
CA GLU A 122 -9.56 -15.95 -2.10
C GLU A 122 -8.97 -16.77 -3.28
N ASP A 123 -9.58 -16.73 -4.48
CA ASP A 123 -9.01 -17.37 -5.66
C ASP A 123 -7.61 -16.76 -6.00
N PHE A 124 -7.35 -15.51 -5.61
CA PHE A 124 -6.05 -14.86 -5.82
C PHE A 124 -4.95 -15.32 -4.85
N ALA A 125 -5.26 -16.12 -3.84
CA ALA A 125 -4.27 -16.76 -2.96
C ALA A 125 -3.62 -18.00 -3.60
N ALA A 126 -3.82 -18.22 -4.89
CA ALA A 126 -3.19 -19.31 -5.63
C ALA A 126 -1.66 -19.06 -5.78
N HIS A 127 -0.90 -19.78 -4.95
CA HIS A 127 0.57 -19.72 -4.91
C HIS A 127 1.20 -20.13 -6.24
N ASP A 128 2.31 -19.47 -6.61
CA ASP A 128 3.00 -19.59 -7.91
C ASP A 128 2.11 -19.28 -9.13
N ALA A 129 1.03 -18.54 -8.93
CA ALA A 129 0.16 -18.04 -10.01
C ALA A 129 -0.12 -16.54 -9.82
N THR A 130 -1.03 -16.23 -8.90
CA THR A 130 -1.44 -14.87 -8.51
C THR A 130 -0.84 -14.45 -7.17
N ASP A 131 -0.49 -15.41 -6.32
CA ASP A 131 0.26 -15.21 -5.08
C ASP A 131 1.70 -15.69 -5.26
N HIS A 132 2.64 -15.08 -4.53
CA HIS A 132 4.05 -15.46 -4.56
C HIS A 132 4.76 -15.12 -3.24
N ASP A 133 5.87 -15.82 -2.99
CA ASP A 133 6.76 -15.54 -1.86
C ASP A 133 7.45 -14.17 -1.99
N ALA A 134 8.10 -13.71 -0.92
CA ALA A 134 8.74 -12.39 -0.85
C ALA A 134 7.76 -11.23 -1.07
N SER A 135 6.50 -11.41 -0.66
CA SER A 135 5.50 -10.34 -0.63
C SER A 135 5.93 -9.25 0.35
N LEU A 136 5.68 -7.97 0.04
CA LEU A 136 6.10 -6.83 0.88
C LEU A 136 5.48 -6.85 2.27
N THR A 137 4.27 -7.40 2.41
CA THR A 137 3.47 -7.30 3.63
C THR A 137 2.79 -8.60 4.04
N ARG A 138 2.99 -9.68 3.29
CA ARG A 138 2.42 -11.01 3.54
C ARG A 138 3.55 -12.00 3.78
N LEU A 139 3.25 -13.00 4.60
CA LEU A 139 4.16 -14.10 4.87
C LEU A 139 4.28 -14.99 3.62
N ASP A 140 5.44 -15.63 3.49
CA ASP A 140 5.66 -16.66 2.49
C ASP A 140 4.84 -17.91 2.80
N VAL A 141 4.56 -18.75 1.80
CA VAL A 141 3.69 -19.92 1.97
C VAL A 141 4.23 -20.90 3.01
N ILE A 142 5.56 -20.99 3.15
CA ILE A 142 6.20 -21.87 4.14
C ILE A 142 5.98 -21.40 5.58
N GLN A 143 5.61 -20.12 5.77
CA GLN A 143 5.38 -19.51 7.07
C GLN A 143 3.89 -19.51 7.45
N GLY A 144 2.98 -19.68 6.49
CA GLY A 144 1.55 -19.77 6.73
C GLY A 144 0.67 -19.18 5.62
N SER A 145 -0.46 -18.61 6.01
CA SER A 145 -1.40 -17.93 5.11
C SER A 145 -0.75 -16.70 4.47
N SER A 146 -0.83 -16.59 3.15
CA SER A 146 -0.43 -15.40 2.39
C SER A 146 -1.57 -14.38 2.24
N ILE A 147 -2.77 -14.63 2.79
CA ILE A 147 -3.89 -13.68 2.70
C ILE A 147 -3.71 -12.53 3.70
N ASP A 148 -3.38 -12.87 4.95
CA ASP A 148 -3.40 -11.93 6.05
C ASP A 148 -2.19 -10.99 6.01
N VAL A 149 -2.45 -9.70 6.22
CA VAL A 149 -1.37 -8.72 6.38
C VAL A 149 -0.54 -9.05 7.62
N ASN A 150 0.78 -8.97 7.50
CA ASN A 150 1.70 -9.04 8.61
C ASN A 150 2.15 -7.62 9.02
N PRO A 151 1.73 -7.10 10.19
CA PRO A 151 2.08 -5.74 10.63
C PRO A 151 3.59 -5.51 10.79
N GLY A 152 4.36 -6.56 11.11
CA GLY A 152 5.82 -6.47 11.20
C GLY A 152 6.47 -6.24 9.84
N LEU A 153 6.00 -6.94 8.80
CA LEU A 153 6.45 -6.70 7.42
C LEU A 153 6.04 -5.31 6.90
N VAL A 154 4.84 -4.83 7.27
CA VAL A 154 4.45 -3.44 6.99
C VAL A 154 5.43 -2.47 7.65
N GLN A 155 5.80 -2.69 8.91
CA GLN A 155 6.77 -1.83 9.58
C GLN A 155 8.13 -1.86 8.90
N PHE A 156 8.63 -3.03 8.49
CA PHE A 156 9.90 -3.13 7.76
C PHE A 156 9.89 -2.43 6.40
N LEU A 157 8.79 -2.51 5.64
CA LEU A 157 8.60 -1.71 4.42
C LEU A 157 8.73 -0.21 4.71
N LEU A 158 8.18 0.26 5.83
CA LEU A 158 8.28 1.67 6.22
C LEU A 158 9.69 2.04 6.68
N ASP A 159 10.38 1.15 7.38
CA ASP A 159 11.71 1.39 7.93
C ASP A 159 12.80 1.45 6.84
N ASP A 160 12.55 0.89 5.65
CA ASP A 160 13.46 0.96 4.50
C ASP A 160 13.56 2.35 3.84
N SER A 161 12.74 3.30 4.28
CA SER A 161 12.89 4.72 3.96
C SER A 161 13.43 5.50 5.16
N ALA A 162 14.34 6.44 4.92
CA ALA A 162 14.91 7.30 5.96
C ALA A 162 13.98 8.48 6.36
N ASP A 163 13.02 8.84 5.52
CA ASP A 163 12.17 10.03 5.68
C ASP A 163 10.72 9.65 5.99
N ASP A 164 9.82 10.62 6.15
CA ASP A 164 8.38 10.38 6.35
C ASP A 164 7.63 9.89 5.09
N TRP A 165 8.36 9.56 4.03
CA TRP A 165 7.85 9.27 2.69
C TRP A 165 8.31 7.90 2.21
N ILE A 166 7.49 7.24 1.40
CA ILE A 166 7.84 6.05 0.63
C ILE A 166 7.98 6.47 -0.83
N ASP A 167 9.09 6.10 -1.43
CA ASP A 167 9.47 6.39 -2.82
C ASP A 167 9.95 5.11 -3.53
N THR A 168 10.30 5.22 -4.80
CA THR A 168 10.76 4.07 -5.59
C THR A 168 12.09 3.50 -5.09
N LEU A 169 12.95 4.32 -4.48
CA LEU A 169 14.22 3.90 -3.89
C LEU A 169 14.00 2.98 -2.68
N SER A 170 13.23 3.44 -1.71
CA SER A 170 12.91 2.68 -0.50
C SER A 170 12.09 1.42 -0.81
N ILE A 171 11.20 1.47 -1.81
CA ILE A 171 10.51 0.28 -2.31
C ILE A 171 11.50 -0.70 -2.96
N GLY A 172 12.40 -0.24 -3.82
CA GLY A 172 13.44 -1.09 -4.44
C GLY A 172 14.31 -1.79 -3.38
N ARG A 173 14.69 -1.07 -2.33
CA ARG A 173 15.38 -1.64 -1.15
C ARG A 173 14.54 -2.71 -0.46
N SER A 174 13.28 -2.41 -0.20
CA SER A 174 12.34 -3.34 0.44
C SER A 174 12.17 -4.63 -0.35
N ARG A 175 12.09 -4.53 -1.69
CA ARG A 175 12.00 -5.69 -2.58
C ARG A 175 13.23 -6.58 -2.46
N ALA A 176 14.43 -6.00 -2.56
CA ALA A 176 15.68 -6.75 -2.46
C ALA A 176 15.84 -7.42 -1.08
N ARG A 177 15.50 -6.70 0.00
CA ARG A 177 15.51 -7.24 1.36
C ARG A 177 14.53 -8.40 1.50
N ARG A 178 13.28 -8.25 1.06
CA ARG A 178 12.26 -9.29 1.18
C ARG A 178 12.63 -10.56 0.41
N GLU A 179 13.20 -10.43 -0.79
CA GLU A 179 13.68 -11.60 -1.55
C GLU A 179 14.82 -12.33 -0.82
N ALA A 180 15.77 -11.59 -0.24
CA ALA A 180 16.85 -12.17 0.55
C ALA A 180 16.34 -12.86 1.84
N GLU A 181 15.42 -12.22 2.57
CA GLU A 181 14.79 -12.80 3.76
C GLU A 181 14.03 -14.10 3.44
N SER A 182 13.26 -14.10 2.34
CA SER A 182 12.52 -15.27 1.87
C SER A 182 13.45 -16.43 1.51
N ILE A 183 14.56 -16.17 0.80
CA ILE A 183 15.58 -17.19 0.52
C ILE A 183 16.20 -17.71 1.82
N ALA A 184 16.51 -16.83 2.77
CA ALA A 184 17.15 -17.20 4.03
C ALA A 184 16.30 -18.13 4.90
N ILE A 185 14.97 -18.05 4.81
CA ILE A 185 14.04 -18.95 5.52
C ILE A 185 13.72 -20.23 4.74
N GLY A 186 14.24 -20.38 3.51
CA GLY A 186 14.11 -21.59 2.70
C GLY A 186 13.08 -21.51 1.56
N SER A 187 12.49 -20.36 1.30
CA SER A 187 11.64 -20.14 0.12
C SER A 187 12.50 -20.14 -1.16
N PRO A 188 11.99 -20.59 -2.31
CA PRO A 188 12.72 -20.52 -3.56
C PRO A 188 12.96 -19.06 -4.00
N LYS A 189 14.06 -18.83 -4.72
CA LYS A 189 14.28 -17.54 -5.39
C LYS A 189 13.16 -17.30 -6.41
N LEU A 190 12.60 -16.09 -6.41
CA LEU A 190 11.62 -15.70 -7.42
C LEU A 190 12.18 -15.85 -8.84
N SER A 191 11.35 -16.34 -9.75
CA SER A 191 11.67 -16.31 -11.18
C SER A 191 11.65 -14.86 -11.69
N THR A 192 12.33 -14.57 -12.81
CA THR A 192 12.33 -13.24 -13.41
C THR A 192 10.91 -12.70 -13.65
N SER A 193 9.96 -13.55 -14.03
CA SER A 193 8.57 -13.14 -14.21
C SER A 193 7.87 -12.77 -12.90
N PHE A 194 8.17 -13.46 -11.79
CA PHE A 194 7.61 -13.13 -10.48
C PHE A 194 8.29 -11.91 -9.86
N THR A 195 9.59 -11.72 -10.05
CA THR A 195 10.29 -10.49 -9.67
C THR A 195 9.65 -9.28 -10.37
N ARG A 196 9.40 -9.34 -11.68
CA ARG A 196 8.69 -8.28 -12.42
C ARG A 196 7.27 -8.06 -11.90
N PHE A 197 6.55 -9.14 -11.62
CA PHE A 197 5.19 -9.05 -11.10
C PHE A 197 5.15 -8.37 -9.72
N ALA A 198 6.08 -8.71 -8.83
CA ALA A 198 6.17 -8.12 -7.51
C ALA A 198 6.54 -6.61 -7.54
N GLN A 199 7.33 -6.19 -8.52
CA GLN A 199 7.64 -4.77 -8.76
C GLN A 199 6.42 -4.00 -9.28
N LEU A 200 5.63 -4.63 -10.17
CA LEU A 200 4.34 -4.10 -10.62
C LEU A 200 3.36 -3.92 -9.46
N GLU A 201 3.27 -4.87 -8.55
CA GLU A 201 2.42 -4.74 -7.35
C GLU A 201 2.89 -3.58 -6.46
N ALA A 202 4.19 -3.50 -6.21
CA ALA A 202 4.79 -2.47 -5.37
C ALA A 202 4.60 -1.06 -5.95
N SER A 203 4.55 -0.91 -7.28
CA SER A 203 4.36 0.39 -7.93
C SER A 203 3.03 1.04 -7.56
N PHE A 204 2.00 0.26 -7.20
CA PHE A 204 0.70 0.81 -6.81
C PHE A 204 0.77 1.64 -5.52
N ILE A 205 1.77 1.43 -4.66
CA ILE A 205 1.95 2.23 -3.44
C ILE A 205 2.12 3.71 -3.82
N VAL A 206 3.09 4.00 -4.69
CA VAL A 206 3.37 5.37 -5.16
C VAL A 206 2.29 5.84 -6.13
N LEU A 207 1.83 5.00 -7.05
CA LEU A 207 0.81 5.40 -8.02
C LEU A 207 -0.49 5.88 -7.36
N ILE A 208 -0.93 5.21 -6.30
CA ILE A 208 -2.21 5.50 -5.66
C ILE A 208 -2.11 6.54 -4.56
N PHE A 209 -1.12 6.39 -3.66
CA PHE A 209 -0.99 7.23 -2.48
C PHE A 209 0.08 8.33 -2.62
N GLY A 210 0.77 8.36 -3.77
CA GLY A 210 1.84 9.31 -4.03
C GLY A 210 1.36 10.64 -4.59
N ASP A 211 2.11 11.67 -4.23
CA ASP A 211 2.14 12.92 -4.97
C ASP A 211 3.01 12.73 -6.22
N LEU A 212 2.41 12.82 -7.41
CA LEU A 212 3.07 12.57 -8.71
C LEU A 212 3.37 13.88 -9.45
N ASN A 213 3.78 14.91 -8.72
CA ASN A 213 4.09 16.22 -9.27
C ASN A 213 5.42 16.21 -10.05
N GLY A 214 5.42 16.83 -11.24
CA GLY A 214 6.61 16.96 -12.08
C GLY A 214 6.89 15.73 -12.97
N ASN A 215 7.99 15.79 -13.71
CA ASN A 215 8.36 14.78 -14.72
C ASN A 215 9.43 13.79 -14.23
N ASP A 216 9.88 13.91 -12.98
CA ASP A 216 10.92 13.09 -12.40
C ASP A 216 10.30 12.10 -11.41
N THR A 217 10.24 10.83 -11.82
CA THR A 217 9.65 9.74 -11.02
C THR A 217 10.34 9.55 -9.68
N ASP A 218 11.61 9.91 -9.55
CA ASP A 218 12.34 9.77 -8.29
C ASP A 218 11.91 10.83 -7.25
N THR A 219 11.15 11.84 -7.67
CA THR A 219 10.52 12.82 -6.76
C THR A 219 9.12 12.39 -6.29
N TRP A 220 8.53 11.37 -6.93
CA TRP A 220 7.19 10.90 -6.61
C TRP A 220 7.21 10.03 -5.36
N ARG A 221 6.33 10.36 -4.41
CA ARG A 221 6.37 9.77 -3.08
C ARG A 221 5.03 9.75 -2.36
N ALA A 222 4.79 8.69 -1.59
CA ALA A 222 3.60 8.48 -0.77
C ALA A 222 3.91 8.70 0.71
N SER A 223 2.95 9.23 1.48
CA SER A 223 3.13 9.41 2.93
C SER A 223 3.21 8.05 3.63
N LYS A 224 4.21 7.86 4.51
CA LYS A 224 4.32 6.65 5.34
C LYS A 224 3.09 6.40 6.19
N ASP A 225 2.48 7.45 6.73
CA ASP A 225 1.31 7.31 7.60
C ASP A 225 0.08 6.84 6.82
N GLN A 226 -0.11 7.34 5.60
CA GLN A 226 -1.17 6.86 4.72
C GLN A 226 -0.94 5.40 4.32
N VAL A 227 0.27 5.05 3.89
CA VAL A 227 0.62 3.67 3.49
C VAL A 227 0.48 2.70 4.67
N ARG A 228 0.95 3.09 5.86
CA ARG A 228 0.81 2.30 7.10
C ARG A 228 -0.64 2.01 7.43
N HIS A 229 -1.49 3.04 7.38
CA HIS A 229 -2.91 2.89 7.70
C HIS A 229 -3.62 2.03 6.66
N TRP A 230 -3.38 2.27 5.37
CA TRP A 230 -3.97 1.48 4.30
C TRP A 230 -3.58 0.00 4.39
N LEU A 231 -2.31 -0.32 4.54
CA LEU A 231 -1.86 -1.72 4.55
C LEU A 231 -2.37 -2.49 5.77
N ASN A 232 -2.36 -1.89 6.96
CA ASN A 232 -2.79 -2.58 8.19
C ASN A 232 -4.32 -2.74 8.29
N TYR A 233 -5.09 -1.81 7.74
CA TYR A 233 -6.55 -1.78 7.92
C TYR A 233 -7.34 -2.04 6.64
N GLU A 234 -6.66 -2.08 5.49
CA GLU A 234 -7.26 -2.22 4.16
C GLU A 234 -8.44 -1.25 4.01
N ARG A 235 -8.12 0.02 4.30
CA ARG A 235 -9.01 1.18 4.39
C ARG A 235 -8.34 2.38 3.74
N PHE A 236 -9.11 3.18 3.00
CA PHE A 236 -8.60 4.46 2.51
C PHE A 236 -8.27 5.41 3.69
N PRO A 237 -7.04 5.94 3.80
CA PRO A 237 -6.55 6.62 4.99
C PRO A 237 -6.92 8.11 5.01
N VAL A 238 -8.22 8.41 4.89
CA VAL A 238 -8.77 9.79 4.80
C VAL A 238 -8.43 10.61 6.05
N GLU A 239 -8.41 9.97 7.22
CA GLU A 239 -8.04 10.59 8.48
C GLU A 239 -6.55 11.02 8.50
N GLN A 240 -5.71 10.38 7.68
CA GLN A 240 -4.29 10.72 7.46
C GLN A 240 -4.12 11.67 6.26
N GLY A 241 -5.19 12.33 5.82
CA GLY A 241 -5.16 13.33 4.76
C GLY A 241 -5.15 12.76 3.34
N TYR A 242 -5.48 11.48 3.15
CA TYR A 242 -5.65 10.94 1.80
C TYR A 242 -6.85 11.56 1.10
N ALA A 243 -6.62 11.94 -0.15
CA ALA A 243 -7.67 12.29 -1.10
C ALA A 243 -7.42 11.52 -2.40
N ARG A 244 -8.51 11.04 -3.02
CA ARG A 244 -8.44 10.43 -4.35
C ARG A 244 -7.90 11.47 -5.33
N SER A 245 -6.95 11.08 -6.17
CA SER A 245 -6.32 11.96 -7.16
C SER A 245 -7.37 12.65 -8.05
N SER A 246 -7.23 13.96 -8.26
CA SER A 246 -8.04 14.70 -9.24
C SER A 246 -7.63 14.39 -10.67
N ASP A 247 -6.39 13.95 -10.89
CA ASP A 247 -5.88 13.53 -12.18
C ASP A 247 -5.96 12.01 -12.31
N SER A 248 -6.25 11.55 -13.53
CA SER A 248 -6.32 10.12 -13.82
C SER A 248 -4.95 9.45 -13.63
N ARG A 249 -4.94 8.29 -12.97
CA ARG A 249 -3.73 7.45 -12.83
C ARG A 249 -3.57 6.59 -14.08
N THR A 250 -2.42 6.67 -14.75
CA THR A 250 -2.24 6.07 -16.08
C THR A 250 -1.25 4.90 -16.09
N ALA A 251 -1.31 4.08 -17.15
CA ALA A 251 -0.38 2.98 -17.35
C ALA A 251 1.06 3.47 -17.58
N GLU A 252 1.24 4.64 -18.21
CA GLU A 252 2.54 5.26 -18.42
C GLU A 252 3.17 5.67 -17.09
N GLN A 253 2.40 6.29 -16.19
CA GLN A 253 2.89 6.63 -14.84
C GLN A 253 3.29 5.37 -14.08
N GLN A 254 2.48 4.31 -14.15
CA GLN A 254 2.82 3.04 -13.52
C GLN A 254 4.13 2.48 -14.06
N GLU A 255 4.31 2.45 -15.39
CA GLU A 255 5.51 1.91 -16.02
C GLU A 255 6.79 2.66 -15.61
N CYS A 256 6.71 3.99 -15.49
CA CYS A 256 7.80 4.80 -14.95
C CYS A 256 8.17 4.39 -13.52
N ILE A 257 7.17 4.21 -12.64
CA ILE A 257 7.37 3.79 -11.25
C ILE A 257 7.99 2.40 -11.21
N ILE A 258 7.49 1.44 -12.00
CA ILE A 258 8.03 0.07 -12.04
C ILE A 258 9.50 0.09 -12.47
N SER A 259 9.82 0.82 -13.54
CA SER A 259 11.20 0.94 -14.04
C SER A 259 12.16 1.54 -13.00
N SER A 260 11.71 2.55 -12.25
CA SER A 260 12.51 3.14 -11.17
C SER A 260 12.70 2.15 -10.00
N ILE A 261 11.65 1.45 -9.57
CA ILE A 261 11.74 0.38 -8.55
C ILE A 261 12.73 -0.70 -8.98
N GLU A 262 12.65 -1.18 -10.22
CA GLU A 262 13.57 -2.18 -10.79
C GLU A 262 15.03 -1.73 -10.75
N ASN A 263 15.28 -0.48 -11.14
CA ASN A 263 16.61 0.09 -11.11
C ASN A 263 17.20 0.07 -9.69
N TYR A 264 16.45 0.54 -8.70
CA TYR A 264 16.90 0.53 -7.31
C TYR A 264 16.99 -0.89 -6.73
N HIS A 265 16.02 -1.75 -7.03
CA HIS A 265 16.06 -3.16 -6.67
C HIS A 265 17.36 -3.82 -7.12
N ASN A 266 17.74 -3.68 -8.38
CA ASN A 266 18.96 -4.28 -8.93
C ASN A 266 20.23 -3.75 -8.25
N GLN A 267 20.24 -2.49 -7.81
CA GLN A 267 21.34 -1.93 -7.02
C GLN A 267 21.43 -2.59 -5.63
N PHE A 268 20.29 -2.79 -4.97
CA PHE A 268 20.25 -3.36 -3.61
C PHE A 268 20.42 -4.88 -3.55
N VAL A 269 20.00 -5.64 -4.58
CA VAL A 269 20.21 -7.10 -4.62
C VAL A 269 21.68 -7.46 -4.47
N SER A 270 22.58 -6.68 -5.07
CA SER A 270 24.03 -6.89 -4.97
C SER A 270 24.57 -6.86 -3.52
N MET A 271 23.84 -6.23 -2.59
CA MET A 271 24.21 -6.20 -1.16
C MET A 271 23.93 -7.51 -0.42
N TYR A 272 23.11 -8.40 -1.00
CA TYR A 272 22.67 -9.66 -0.39
C TYR A 272 23.26 -10.90 -1.06
N GLU A 273 24.05 -10.75 -2.13
CA GLU A 273 24.68 -11.86 -2.86
C GLU A 273 26.02 -12.34 -2.23
N THR A 274 26.22 -12.11 -0.93
CA THR A 274 27.41 -12.55 -0.15
C THR A 274 27.16 -13.88 0.56
#